data_AF-A0A2K3LJV0-F1
#
_entry.id   AF-A0A2K3LJV0-F1
#
_cell.length_a   1.000
_cell.length_b   1.000
_cell.length_c   1.000
_cell.angle_alpha   90.00
_cell.angle_beta   90.00
_cell.angle_gamma   90.00
#
_symmetry.space_group_name_H-M   'P 1'
#
loop_
_entity.id
_entity.type
_entity.pdbx_description
1 polymer ?
#
loop_
_entity_poly.entity_id
_entity_poly.type
_entity_poly.pdbx_seq_one_letter_code
_entity_poly.pdbx_strand_id
1 'polypeptide(L)'
;MVATTLVSSAGGMLAMLNESHPSLKLHALSNLNNLADSFLAEISTSVLLLESLYEDEESDPHQRQLAALLLSKVFCYLGELNDSLSYALGAGPLFDVSEDSDFVYTLLAKAIDKYASFKSKAAAESND
;
A
#
# COMPACT_ATOMS: atom_id res chain seq x y z
N MET A 1 28.90 16.21 6.20
CA MET A 1 28.87 15.17 5.16
C MET A 1 27.94 14.08 5.65
N VAL A 2 26.67 14.09 5.25
CA VAL A 2 25.72 13.04 5.63
C VAL A 2 26.01 11.87 4.69
N ALA A 3 26.46 10.75 5.23
CA ALA A 3 26.57 9.52 4.47
C ALA A 3 25.14 9.08 4.12
N THR A 4 24.70 9.40 2.91
CA THR A 4 23.56 8.73 2.29
C THR A 4 23.91 7.26 2.26
N THR A 5 23.38 6.48 3.21
CA THR A 5 23.41 5.04 3.12
C THR A 5 22.69 4.69 1.83
N LEU A 6 23.47 4.43 0.77
CA LEU A 6 23.01 3.79 -0.44
C LEU A 6 22.55 2.40 -0.03
N VAL A 7 21.32 2.28 0.46
CA VAL A 7 20.63 0.99 0.54
C VAL A 7 20.52 0.57 -0.92
N SER A 8 21.39 -0.33 -1.35
CA SER A 8 21.50 -0.71 -2.76
C SER A 8 20.36 -1.67 -3.18
N SER A 9 19.50 -2.09 -2.26
CA SER A 9 18.41 -3.05 -2.47
C SER A 9 17.45 -3.09 -1.27
N ALA A 10 16.16 -3.23 -1.52
CA ALA A 10 15.12 -3.52 -0.53
C ALA A 10 15.08 -4.99 -0.10
N GLY A 11 15.81 -5.88 -0.80
CA GLY A 11 15.85 -7.32 -0.59
C GLY A 11 16.21 -7.74 0.84
N GLY A 12 17.05 -6.97 1.55
CA GLY A 12 17.34 -7.24 2.96
C GLY A 12 16.10 -7.09 3.86
N MET A 13 15.25 -6.10 3.61
CA MET A 13 14.01 -5.92 4.36
C MET A 13 12.92 -6.90 3.92
N LEU A 14 12.87 -7.24 2.63
CA LEU A 14 11.98 -8.29 2.13
C LEU A 14 12.32 -9.65 2.75
N ALA A 15 13.60 -9.97 2.93
CA ALA A 15 14.02 -11.17 3.65
C ALA A 15 13.57 -11.15 5.12
N MET A 16 13.65 -10.00 5.79
CA MET A 16 13.18 -9.83 7.17
C MET A 16 11.65 -9.98 7.31
N LEU A 17 10.87 -9.74 6.24
CA LEU A 17 9.43 -10.00 6.24
C LEU A 17 9.10 -11.50 6.28
N ASN A 18 10.01 -12.34 5.81
CA ASN A 18 9.86 -13.80 5.81
C ASN A 18 10.25 -14.43 7.18
N GLU A 19 10.84 -13.66 8.09
CA GLU A 19 11.20 -14.14 9.42
C GLU A 19 9.99 -14.32 10.34
N SER A 20 10.07 -15.24 11.29
CA SER A 20 8.95 -15.59 12.17
C SER A 20 8.62 -14.51 13.23
N HIS A 21 9.53 -13.57 13.48
CA HIS A 21 9.38 -12.59 14.55
C HIS A 21 8.52 -11.37 14.14
N PRO A 22 7.38 -11.12 14.82
CA PRO A 22 6.45 -10.04 14.44
C PRO A 22 7.08 -8.63 14.55
N SER A 23 7.98 -8.42 15.52
CA SER A 23 8.71 -7.15 15.66
C SER A 23 9.62 -6.84 14.47
N LEU A 24 10.21 -7.88 13.86
CA LEU A 24 11.05 -7.72 12.67
C LEU A 24 10.22 -7.41 11.44
N LYS A 25 9.06 -8.07 11.29
CA LYS A 25 8.11 -7.80 10.21
C LYS A 25 7.60 -6.36 10.24
N LEU A 26 7.20 -5.87 11.40
CA LEU A 26 6.75 -4.48 11.57
C LEU A 26 7.86 -3.49 11.24
N HIS A 27 9.07 -3.72 11.76
CA HIS A 27 10.23 -2.88 11.45
C HIS A 27 10.56 -2.88 9.95
N ALA A 28 10.50 -4.05 9.30
CA ALA A 28 10.71 -4.17 7.86
C ALA A 28 9.64 -3.42 7.07
N LEU A 29 8.35 -3.58 7.40
CA LEU A 29 7.24 -2.88 6.74
C LEU A 29 7.31 -1.36 6.88
N SER A 30 7.62 -0.87 8.08
CA SER A 30 7.74 0.58 8.32
C SER A 30 8.87 1.18 7.48
N ASN A 31 10.03 0.52 7.44
CA ASN A 31 11.15 1.00 6.63
C ASN A 31 10.90 0.83 5.13
N LEU A 32 10.24 -0.24 4.70
CA LEU A 32 9.84 -0.42 3.30
C LEU A 32 8.87 0.65 2.84
N ASN A 33 7.93 1.09 3.69
CA ASN A 33 7.06 2.22 3.36
C ASN A 33 7.81 3.54 3.19
N ASN A 34 8.86 3.78 3.97
CA ASN A 34 9.73 4.97 3.80
C ASN A 34 10.61 4.89 2.54
N LEU A 35 10.95 3.68 2.11
CA LEU A 35 11.78 3.42 0.93
C LEU A 35 10.95 3.12 -0.32
N ALA A 36 9.62 3.11 -0.20
CA ALA A 36 8.70 2.68 -1.24
C ALA A 36 9.02 3.42 -2.54
N ASP A 37 9.06 4.75 -2.51
CA ASP A 37 9.25 5.60 -3.70
C ASP A 37 10.51 5.29 -4.51
N SER A 38 11.56 4.75 -3.87
CA SER A 38 12.81 4.38 -4.54
C SER A 38 12.87 2.91 -4.97
N PHE A 39 12.12 2.02 -4.31
CA PHE A 39 12.23 0.57 -4.49
C PHE A 39 10.89 -0.12 -4.83
N LEU A 40 9.85 0.60 -5.25
CA LEU A 40 8.55 0.02 -5.66
C LEU A 40 8.72 -1.11 -6.69
N ALA A 41 9.66 -0.99 -7.62
CA ALA A 41 9.94 -2.01 -8.63
C ALA A 41 10.53 -3.31 -8.05
N GLU A 42 11.28 -3.24 -6.95
CA GLU A 42 11.81 -4.43 -6.26
C GLU A 42 10.75 -5.02 -5.34
N ILE A 43 9.99 -4.16 -4.64
CA ILE A 43 8.92 -4.56 -3.73
C ILE A 43 7.79 -5.25 -4.50
N SER A 44 7.50 -4.81 -5.74
CA SER A 44 6.47 -5.43 -6.58
C SER A 44 6.75 -6.90 -6.91
N THR A 45 8.00 -7.35 -6.82
CA THR A 45 8.35 -8.77 -6.99
C THR A 45 7.85 -9.65 -5.83
N SER A 46 7.57 -9.02 -4.68
CA SER A 46 7.20 -9.68 -3.42
C SER A 46 5.77 -9.35 -2.98
N VAL A 47 4.88 -9.01 -3.93
CA VAL A 47 3.45 -8.71 -3.63
C VAL A 47 2.78 -9.85 -2.88
N LEU A 48 3.00 -11.10 -3.28
CA LEU A 48 2.40 -12.27 -2.64
C LEU A 48 2.75 -12.37 -1.14
N LEU A 49 3.97 -12.00 -0.76
CA LEU A 49 4.39 -11.97 0.64
C LEU A 49 3.63 -10.87 1.40
N LEU A 50 3.50 -9.68 0.81
CA LEU A 50 2.76 -8.57 1.41
C LEU A 50 1.26 -8.88 1.54
N GLU A 51 0.66 -9.56 0.57
CA GLU A 51 -0.74 -9.99 0.62
C GLU A 51 -0.95 -10.98 1.76
N SER A 52 -0.08 -12.00 1.90
CA SER A 52 -0.15 -12.93 3.03
C SER A 52 -0.03 -12.24 4.39
N LEU A 53 0.77 -11.16 4.49
CA LEU A 53 0.91 -10.37 5.72
C LEU A 53 -0.29 -9.47 6.00
N TYR A 54 -1.01 -9.04 4.96
CA TYR A 54 -2.23 -8.25 5.09
C TYR A 54 -3.43 -9.12 5.50
N GLU A 55 -3.50 -10.32 4.95
CA GLU A 55 -4.52 -11.34 5.24
C GLU A 55 -4.33 -12.04 6.58
N ASP A 56 -3.12 -11.97 7.16
CA ASP A 56 -2.82 -12.53 8.47
C ASP A 56 -3.58 -11.79 9.59
N GLU A 57 -4.75 -12.33 9.96
CA GLU A 57 -5.58 -11.78 11.01
C GLU A 57 -5.01 -11.97 12.42
N GLU A 58 -4.03 -12.86 12.61
CA GLU A 58 -3.33 -13.06 13.89
C GLU A 58 -2.24 -12.00 14.12
N SER A 59 -1.79 -11.34 13.05
CA SER A 59 -0.82 -10.25 13.11
C SER A 59 -1.40 -8.96 13.68
N ASP A 60 -0.51 -8.10 14.18
CA ASP A 60 -0.88 -6.81 14.73
C ASP A 60 -1.61 -5.94 13.68
N PRO A 61 -2.73 -5.27 14.05
CA PRO A 61 -3.50 -4.45 13.11
C PRO A 61 -2.66 -3.35 12.45
N HIS A 62 -1.67 -2.79 13.14
CA HIS A 62 -0.76 -1.79 12.57
C HIS A 62 0.13 -2.41 11.49
N GLN A 63 0.55 -3.66 11.66
CA GLN A 63 1.31 -4.38 10.65
C GLN A 63 0.48 -4.57 9.37
N ARG A 64 -0.79 -4.98 9.52
CA ARG A 64 -1.72 -5.13 8.40
C ARG A 64 -1.96 -3.82 7.67
N GLN A 65 -2.17 -2.73 8.41
CA GLN A 65 -2.34 -1.40 7.81
C GLN A 65 -1.09 -0.95 7.03
N LEU A 66 0.11 -1.21 7.57
CA LEU A 66 1.36 -0.90 6.87
C LEU A 66 1.53 -1.74 5.59
N ALA A 67 1.17 -3.02 5.63
CA ALA A 67 1.18 -3.90 4.47
C ALA A 67 0.17 -3.43 3.41
N ALA A 68 -1.04 -3.06 3.83
CA ALA A 68 -2.07 -2.52 2.95
C ALA A 68 -1.63 -1.21 2.27
N LEU A 69 -0.98 -0.30 3.00
CA LEU A 69 -0.45 0.94 2.44
C LEU A 69 0.63 0.65 1.38
N LEU A 70 1.54 -0.26 1.68
CA LEU A 70 2.62 -0.63 0.77
C LEU A 70 2.09 -1.31 -0.49
N LEU A 71 1.14 -2.24 -0.34
CA LEU A 71 0.42 -2.87 -1.45
C LEU A 71 -0.28 -1.81 -2.31
N SER A 72 -0.97 -0.86 -1.68
CA SER A 72 -1.64 0.22 -2.40
C SER A 72 -0.67 1.02 -3.27
N LYS A 73 0.50 1.40 -2.74
CA LYS A 73 1.55 2.09 -3.50
C LYS A 73 2.08 1.23 -4.66
N VAL A 74 2.31 -0.06 -4.42
CA VAL A 74 2.78 -1.00 -5.44
C VAL A 74 1.76 -1.16 -6.58
N PHE A 75 0.49 -1.40 -6.26
CA PHE A 75 -0.56 -1.51 -7.27
C PHE A 75 -0.78 -0.19 -8.02
N CYS A 76 -0.62 0.96 -7.35
CA CYS A 76 -0.65 2.25 -8.03
C CYS A 76 0.49 2.37 -9.05
N TYR A 77 1.70 1.92 -8.72
CA TYR A 77 2.84 1.89 -9.62
C TYR A 77 2.66 0.90 -10.79
N LEU A 78 2.00 -0.24 -10.55
CA LEU A 78 1.66 -1.21 -11.60
C LEU A 78 0.50 -0.73 -12.51
N GLY A 79 -0.17 0.36 -12.15
CA GLY A 79 -1.32 0.91 -12.88
C GLY A 79 -2.67 0.28 -12.50
N GLU A 80 -2.70 -0.65 -11.55
CA GLU A 80 -3.90 -1.30 -11.05
C GLU A 80 -4.57 -0.46 -9.96
N LEU A 81 -5.16 0.65 -10.38
CA LEU A 81 -5.74 1.65 -9.47
C LEU A 81 -6.94 1.13 -8.66
N ASN A 82 -7.65 0.11 -9.15
CA ASN A 82 -8.81 -0.44 -8.44
C ASN A 82 -8.38 -1.24 -7.20
N ASP A 83 -7.35 -2.07 -7.34
CA ASP A 83 -6.78 -2.85 -6.24
C ASP A 83 -6.03 -1.92 -5.30
N SER A 84 -5.27 -0.97 -5.85
CA SER A 84 -4.63 0.09 -5.08
C SER A 84 -5.61 0.84 -4.18
N LEU A 85 -6.78 1.22 -4.69
CA LEU A 85 -7.81 1.92 -3.91
C LEU A 85 -8.37 1.01 -2.81
N SER A 86 -8.59 -0.26 -3.10
CA SER A 86 -9.13 -1.23 -2.13
C SER A 86 -8.15 -1.43 -0.96
N TYR A 87 -6.85 -1.54 -1.26
CA TYR A 87 -5.82 -1.63 -0.24
C TYR A 87 -5.61 -0.31 0.53
N ALA A 88 -5.70 0.86 -0.11
CA ALA A 88 -5.64 2.14 0.59
C ALA A 88 -6.78 2.32 1.60
N LEU A 89 -7.99 1.89 1.23
CA LEU A 89 -9.12 1.87 2.16
C LEU A 89 -8.86 0.90 3.33
N GLY A 90 -8.18 -0.22 3.09
CA GLY A 90 -7.75 -1.17 4.12
C GLY A 90 -6.62 -0.64 5.03
N ALA A 91 -5.78 0.26 4.53
CA ALA A 91 -4.75 0.94 5.33
C ALA A 91 -5.34 1.91 6.36
N GLY A 92 -6.58 2.36 6.15
CA GLY A 92 -7.33 3.19 7.08
C GLY A 92 -6.59 4.47 7.47
N PRO A 93 -6.25 4.67 8.76
CA PRO A 93 -5.62 5.91 9.22
C PRO A 93 -4.20 6.13 8.70
N LEU A 94 -3.53 5.09 8.15
CA LEU A 94 -2.18 5.24 7.59
C LEU A 94 -2.19 5.85 6.18
N PHE A 95 -3.33 5.86 5.49
CA PHE A 95 -3.47 6.54 4.22
C PHE A 95 -3.80 8.03 4.46
N ASP A 96 -2.78 8.88 4.40
CA ASP A 96 -2.94 10.32 4.56
C ASP A 96 -3.38 10.99 3.25
N VAL A 97 -4.66 11.34 3.17
CA VAL A 97 -5.24 12.06 2.01
C VAL A 97 -4.76 13.51 1.87
N SER A 98 -4.12 14.07 2.91
CA SER A 98 -3.57 15.43 2.89
C SER A 98 -2.12 15.49 2.44
N GLU A 99 -1.49 14.34 2.24
CA GLU A 99 -0.13 14.24 1.71
C GLU A 99 -0.09 14.79 0.27
N ASP A 100 0.87 15.69 0.02
CA ASP A 100 1.09 16.29 -1.30
C ASP A 100 1.95 15.34 -2.16
N SER A 101 1.36 14.23 -2.58
CA SER A 101 2.02 13.23 -3.43
C SER A 101 1.18 12.81 -4.63
N ASP A 102 1.86 12.53 -5.74
CA ASP A 102 1.22 12.07 -6.99
C ASP A 102 0.42 10.79 -6.78
N PHE A 103 0.87 9.93 -5.86
CA PHE A 103 0.15 8.74 -5.41
C PHE A 103 -1.23 9.10 -4.86
N VAL A 104 -1.29 10.02 -3.89
CA VAL A 104 -2.55 10.43 -3.26
C VAL A 104 -3.47 11.13 -4.24
N TYR A 105 -2.97 12.04 -5.08
CA TYR A 105 -3.80 12.70 -6.09
C TYR A 105 -4.40 11.72 -7.08
N THR A 106 -3.60 10.76 -7.58
CA THR A 106 -4.05 9.75 -8.53
C THR A 106 -5.14 8.88 -7.91
N LEU A 107 -4.91 8.44 -6.66
CA LEU A 107 -5.84 7.56 -5.97
C LEU A 107 -7.14 8.28 -5.58
N LEU A 108 -7.04 9.55 -5.17
CA LEU A 108 -8.19 10.39 -4.84
C LEU A 108 -9.05 10.66 -6.09
N ALA A 109 -8.44 11.01 -7.22
CA ALA A 109 -9.14 11.17 -8.48
C ALA A 109 -9.89 9.88 -8.85
N LYS A 110 -9.21 8.73 -8.75
CA LYS A 110 -9.83 7.42 -8.99
C LYS A 110 -11.00 7.13 -8.04
N ALA A 111 -10.85 7.45 -6.76
CA ALA A 111 -11.89 7.26 -5.76
C ALA A 111 -13.13 8.10 -6.06
N ILE A 112 -12.94 9.36 -6.43
CA ILE A 112 -14.02 10.28 -6.81
C ILE A 112 -14.74 9.77 -8.06
N ASP A 113 -14.01 9.37 -9.10
CA ASP A 113 -14.59 8.83 -10.33
C ASP A 113 -15.41 7.55 -10.07
N LYS A 114 -14.87 6.65 -9.23
CA LYS A 114 -15.56 5.42 -8.83
C LYS A 114 -16.84 5.72 -8.05
N TYR A 115 -16.78 6.67 -7.12
CA TYR A 115 -17.93 7.09 -6.33
C TYR A 115 -19.02 7.76 -7.19
N ALA A 116 -18.63 8.66 -8.10
CA ALA A 116 -19.56 9.31 -9.03
C ALA A 116 -20.26 8.30 -9.95
N SER A 117 -19.51 7.31 -10.45
CA SER A 117 -20.04 6.22 -11.25
C SER A 117 -21.03 5.36 -10.46
N PHE A 118 -20.67 5.01 -9.22
CA PHE A 118 -21.53 4.23 -8.32
C PHE A 118 -22.85 4.95 -8.01
N LYS A 119 -22.78 6.24 -7.68
CA LYS A 119 -23.96 7.07 -7.41
C LYS A 119 -24.87 7.22 -8.63
N SER A 120 -24.29 7.41 -9.81
CA SER A 120 -25.05 7.55 -11.07
C SER A 120 -25.78 6.25 -11.43
N LYS A 121 -25.12 5.10 -11.22
CA LYS A 121 -25.73 3.78 -11.42
C LYS A 121 -26.87 3.52 -10.44
N ALA A 122 -26.67 3.82 -9.15
CA ALA A 122 -27.70 3.65 -8.14
C ALA A 122 -28.95 4.51 -8.40
N ALA A 123 -28.77 5.74 -8.91
CA ALA A 123 -29.89 6.61 -9.29
C ALA A 123 -30.65 6.12 -10.53
N ALA A 124 -29.96 5.45 -11.47
CA ALA A 124 -30.60 4.84 -12.64
C ALA A 124 -31.44 3.60 -12.25
N GLU A 125 -30.96 2.79 -11.30
CA GLU A 125 -31.68 1.60 -10.80
C GLU A 125 -32.89 1.95 -9.91
N SER A 126 -32.97 3.16 -9.34
CA SER A 126 -34.14 3.62 -8.57
C SER A 126 -35.30 4.15 -9.42
N ASN A 127 -35.12 4.24 -10.74
CA ASN A 127 -36.10 4.79 -11.69
C ASN A 127 -36.70 3.72 -12.64
N ASP A 128 -36.47 2.43 -12.36
CA ASP A 128 -37.10 1.28 -13.03
C ASP A 128 -38.02 0.54 -12.06
#